data_AF-A0AAD8B562-F1
#
_entry.id   AF-A0AAD8B562-F1
#
_cell.length_a   1.000
_cell.length_b   1.000
_cell.length_c   1.000
_cell.angle_alpha   90.00
_cell.angle_beta   90.00
_cell.angle_gamma   90.00
#
_symmetry.space_group_name_H-M   'P 1'
#
loop_
_entity.id
_entity.type
_entity.pdbx_description
1 polymer ?
#
loop_
_entity_poly.entity_id
_entity_poly.type
_entity_poly.pdbx_seq_one_letter_code
_entity_poly.pdbx_strand_id
1 'polypeptide(L)'
;MLKSSLVFIAVTAAYFGCFTPYGIVVIMENVRFLQAHQLSPLTKALYDLCKLSPTLTHMLNPLIFIFSSDRFMSEVKAVVLCRSSFRYCCVRRQNV
;
A
#
# COMPACT_ATOMS: atom_id res chain seq x y z
N MET A 1 20.76 9.54 -1.80
CA MET A 1 20.38 8.91 -0.51
C MET A 1 19.03 9.40 0.03
N LEU A 2 18.71 10.70 0.00
CA LEU A 2 17.46 11.27 0.54
C LEU A 2 16.16 10.62 0.03
N LYS A 3 16.03 10.37 -1.29
CA LYS A 3 14.79 9.79 -1.87
C LYS A 3 14.52 8.37 -1.38
N SER A 4 15.54 7.52 -1.31
CA SER A 4 15.42 6.12 -0.85
C SER A 4 15.02 6.04 0.63
N SER A 5 15.61 6.89 1.48
CA SER A 5 15.23 6.99 2.89
C SER A 5 13.78 7.49 3.04
N LEU A 6 13.33 8.42 2.20
CA LEU A 6 11.94 8.89 2.20
C LEU A 6 10.96 7.77 1.82
N VAL A 7 11.28 6.96 0.80
CA VAL A 7 10.48 5.77 0.44
C VAL A 7 10.37 4.82 1.63
N PHE A 8 11.50 4.50 2.27
CA PHE A 8 11.52 3.61 3.42
C PHE A 8 10.66 4.14 4.57
N ILE A 9 10.79 5.43 4.90
CA ILE A 9 9.98 6.08 5.94
C ILE A 9 8.50 6.04 5.56
N ALA A 10 8.14 6.34 4.31
CA ALA A 10 6.76 6.34 3.84
C ALA A 10 6.11 4.94 3.90
N VAL A 11 6.82 3.89 3.46
CA VAL A 11 6.34 2.50 3.55
C VAL A 11 6.19 2.08 5.00
N THR A 12 7.15 2.42 5.86
CA THR A 12 7.11 2.10 7.29
C THR A 12 5.94 2.81 7.98
N ALA A 13 5.75 4.11 7.72
CA ALA A 13 4.65 4.88 8.27
C ALA A 13 3.28 4.37 7.79
N ALA A 14 3.16 4.01 6.50
CA ALA A 14 1.94 3.42 5.95
C ALA A 14 1.64 2.05 6.59
N TYR A 15 2.66 1.22 6.78
CA TYR A 15 2.51 -0.06 7.47
C TYR A 15 1.98 0.13 8.89
N PHE A 16 2.67 0.92 9.72
CA PHE A 16 2.23 1.12 11.10
C PHE A 16 0.88 1.84 11.18
N GLY A 17 0.61 2.83 10.33
CA GLY A 17 -0.67 3.52 10.29
C GLY A 17 -1.84 2.61 9.95
N CYS A 18 -1.66 1.65 9.03
CA CYS A 18 -2.68 0.67 8.67
C CYS A 18 -2.80 -0.48 9.66
N PHE A 19 -1.70 -0.95 10.25
CA PHE A 19 -1.71 -2.13 11.14
C PHE A 19 -2.03 -1.79 12.60
N THR A 20 -1.72 -0.58 13.08
CA THR A 20 -2.02 -0.16 14.46
C THR A 20 -3.51 -0.27 14.82
N PRO A 21 -4.47 0.28 14.05
CA PRO A 21 -5.89 0.14 14.36
C PRO A 21 -6.36 -1.32 14.37
N TYR A 22 -5.85 -2.16 13.47
CA TYR A 22 -6.09 -3.61 13.49
C TYR A 22 -5.56 -4.26 14.78
N GLY A 23 -4.31 -3.96 15.16
CA GLY A 23 -3.69 -4.50 16.36
C GLY A 23 -4.45 -4.15 17.64
N ILE A 24 -4.88 -2.89 17.78
CA ILE A 24 -5.72 -2.45 18.91
C ILE A 24 -7.00 -3.29 18.98
N VAL A 25 -7.70 -3.43 17.83
CA VAL A 25 -8.95 -4.17 17.73
C VAL A 25 -8.78 -5.66 18.11
N VAL A 26 -7.72 -6.30 17.64
CA VAL A 26 -7.39 -7.69 17.97
C VAL A 26 -7.08 -7.87 19.45
N ILE A 27 -6.30 -6.95 20.04
CA ILE A 27 -6.02 -6.99 21.48
C ILE A 27 -7.31 -6.87 22.28
N MET A 28 -8.18 -5.90 21.96
CA MET A 28 -9.47 -5.71 22.63
C MET A 28 -10.38 -6.95 22.54
N GLU A 29 -10.31 -7.67 21.42
CA GLU A 29 -11.04 -8.94 21.22
C GLU A 29 -10.51 -10.04 22.14
N ASN A 30 -9.18 -10.18 22.22
CA ASN A 30 -8.52 -11.22 23.01
C ASN A 30 -8.64 -11.00 24.52
N VAL A 31 -8.62 -9.75 24.99
CA VAL A 31 -8.80 -9.41 26.42
C VAL A 31 -10.27 -9.42 26.86
N ARG A 32 -11.19 -9.90 25.99
CA ARG A 32 -12.66 -9.92 26.22
C ARG A 32 -13.25 -8.55 26.58
N PHE A 33 -12.55 -7.46 26.24
CA PHE A 33 -13.00 -6.09 26.51
C PHE A 33 -14.21 -5.73 25.64
N LEU A 34 -14.35 -6.40 24.49
CA LEU A 34 -15.46 -6.24 23.56
C LEU A 34 -16.17 -7.58 23.35
N GLN A 35 -17.35 -7.73 23.95
CA GLN A 35 -18.29 -8.75 23.51
C GLN A 35 -19.05 -8.20 22.30
N ALA A 36 -18.79 -8.76 21.12
CA ALA A 36 -19.32 -8.29 19.83
C ALA A 36 -20.85 -8.17 19.76
N HIS A 37 -21.60 -8.78 20.69
CA HIS A 37 -23.06 -8.69 20.80
C HIS A 37 -23.59 -7.46 21.54
N GLN A 38 -22.75 -6.64 22.17
CA GLN A 38 -23.17 -5.47 22.96
C GLN A 38 -22.77 -4.13 22.34
N LEU A 39 -22.16 -4.15 21.14
CA LEU A 39 -21.68 -2.93 20.48
C LEU A 39 -22.81 -2.19 19.77
N SER A 40 -22.81 -0.85 19.88
CA SER A 40 -23.68 -0.01 19.05
C SER A 40 -23.36 -0.22 17.56
N PRO A 41 -24.33 -0.01 16.65
CA PRO A 41 -24.12 -0.18 15.21
C PRO A 41 -22.93 0.63 14.67
N LEU A 42 -22.76 1.87 15.15
CA LEU A 42 -21.64 2.72 14.77
C LEU A 42 -20.30 2.15 15.25
N THR A 43 -20.24 1.71 16.51
CA THR A 43 -19.02 1.10 17.07
C THR A 43 -18.66 -0.17 16.32
N LYS A 44 -19.65 -0.99 15.95
CA LYS A 44 -19.45 -2.20 15.16
C LYS A 44 -18.91 -1.88 13.76
N ALA A 45 -19.45 -0.87 13.09
CA ALA A 45 -18.95 -0.43 11.79
C ALA A 45 -17.49 0.07 11.87
N LEU A 46 -17.16 0.89 12.85
CA LEU A 46 -15.78 1.35 13.09
C LEU A 46 -14.84 0.19 13.40
N TYR A 47 -15.31 -0.77 14.20
CA TYR A 47 -14.57 -1.97 14.55
C TYR A 47 -14.23 -2.81 13.31
N ASP A 48 -15.23 -3.06 12.46
CA ASP A 48 -15.05 -3.82 11.23
C ASP A 48 -14.16 -3.05 10.21
N LEU A 49 -14.26 -1.71 10.15
CA LEU A 49 -13.35 -0.88 9.37
C LEU A 49 -11.89 -0.97 9.86
N CYS A 50 -11.66 -0.93 11.17
CA CYS A 50 -10.34 -1.14 11.76
C CYS A 50 -9.80 -2.54 11.44
N LYS A 51 -10.65 -3.56 11.33
CA LYS A 51 -10.21 -4.89 10.87
C LYS A 51 -9.74 -4.90 9.42
N LEU A 52 -10.36 -4.10 8.57
CA LEU A 52 -10.02 -3.98 7.16
C LEU A 52 -8.82 -3.04 6.89
N SER A 53 -8.44 -2.22 7.86
CA SER A 53 -7.35 -1.25 7.71
C SER A 53 -6.02 -1.78 7.15
N PRO A 54 -5.56 -3.03 7.41
CA PRO A 54 -4.35 -3.58 6.79
C PRO A 54 -4.45 -3.76 5.28
N THR A 55 -5.65 -3.88 4.71
CA THR A 55 -5.83 -4.03 3.26
C THR A 55 -5.38 -2.79 2.48
N LEU A 56 -5.44 -1.61 3.13
CA LEU A 56 -5.01 -0.35 2.54
C LEU A 56 -3.50 -0.34 2.25
N THR A 57 -2.70 -1.11 2.99
CA THR A 57 -1.24 -1.17 2.79
C THR A 57 -0.89 -1.75 1.41
N HIS A 58 -1.71 -2.66 0.88
CA HIS A 58 -1.56 -3.18 -0.48
C HIS A 58 -1.77 -2.12 -1.57
N MET A 59 -2.60 -1.10 -1.31
CA MET A 59 -2.82 0.01 -2.22
C MET A 59 -1.77 1.12 -2.06
N LEU A 60 -1.36 1.38 -0.82
CA LEU A 60 -0.40 2.46 -0.51
C LEU A 60 1.01 2.16 -1.02
N ASN A 61 1.46 0.91 -0.96
CA ASN A 61 2.82 0.55 -1.40
C ASN A 61 3.09 0.98 -2.86
N PRO A 62 2.30 0.58 -3.87
CA PRO A 62 2.47 1.07 -5.25
C PRO A 62 2.40 2.59 -5.37
N LEU A 63 1.47 3.25 -4.66
CA LEU A 63 1.34 4.71 -4.69
C LEU A 63 2.60 5.40 -4.17
N ILE A 64 3.17 4.92 -3.07
CA ILE A 64 4.42 5.45 -2.52
C ILE A 64 5.53 5.35 -3.57
N PHE A 65 5.68 4.21 -4.25
CA PHE A 65 6.69 4.06 -5.30
C PHE A 65 6.44 4.94 -6.53
N ILE A 66 5.18 5.14 -6.93
CA ILE A 66 4.80 6.04 -8.02
C ILE A 66 5.23 7.48 -7.72
N PHE A 67 5.00 7.98 -6.50
CA PHE A 67 5.30 9.37 -6.15
C PHE A 67 6.75 9.61 -5.73
N SER A 68 7.47 8.58 -5.28
CA SER A 68 8.82 8.73 -4.72
C SER A 68 9.95 8.31 -5.67
N SER A 69 9.66 7.52 -6.72
CA SER A 69 10.66 7.01 -7.65
C SER A 69 10.36 7.43 -9.10
N ASP A 70 11.14 8.39 -9.59
CA ASP A 70 11.10 8.84 -10.99
C ASP A 70 11.35 7.69 -11.97
N ARG A 71 12.22 6.74 -11.59
CA ARG A 71 12.53 5.55 -12.38
C ARG A 71 11.32 4.62 -12.48
N PHE A 72 10.69 4.30 -11.35
CA PHE A 72 9.51 3.44 -11.33
C PHE A 72 8.37 4.07 -12.12
N MET A 73 8.13 5.37 -11.93
CA MET A 73 7.13 6.11 -12.71
C MET A 73 7.44 6.10 -14.22
N SER A 74 8.71 6.21 -14.62
CA SER A 74 9.12 6.10 -16.02
C SER A 74 8.81 4.72 -16.61
N GLU A 75 9.08 3.66 -15.86
CA GLU A 75 8.77 2.28 -16.25
C GLU A 75 7.25 2.03 -16.34
N VAL A 76 6.48 2.48 -15.34
CA VAL A 76 5.01 2.42 -15.35
C VAL A 76 4.43 3.18 -16.54
N LYS A 77 4.91 4.40 -16.81
CA LYS A 77 4.49 5.17 -18.00
C LYS A 77 4.83 4.44 -19.31
N ALA A 78 5.99 3.79 -19.40
CA ALA A 78 6.38 3.04 -20.58
C ALA A 78 5.46 1.84 -20.83
N VAL A 79 5.01 1.17 -19.76
CA VAL A 79 4.03 0.06 -19.84
C VAL A 79 2.63 0.58 -20.18
N VAL A 80 2.13 1.59 -19.46
CA VAL A 80 0.77 2.13 -19.64
C VAL A 80 0.59 2.76 -21.02
N LEU A 81 1.62 3.44 -21.54
CA LEU A 81 1.60 4.02 -22.89
C LEU A 81 1.94 3.01 -24.00
N CYS A 82 2.08 1.72 -23.68
CA CYS A 82 2.53 0.65 -24.60
C CYS A 82 3.83 1.00 -25.36
N ARG A 83 4.66 1.90 -24.82
CA ARG A 83 5.94 2.31 -25.43
C ARG A 83 7.04 1.27 -25.20
N SER A 84 6.82 0.33 -24.28
CA SER A 84 7.69 -0.82 -24.03
C SER A 84 7.85 -1.73 -25.26
N SER A 85 6.78 -1.93 -26.06
CA SER A 85 6.88 -2.70 -27.32
C SER A 85 7.81 -2.07 -28.35
N PHE A 86 7.89 -0.73 -28.40
CA PHE A 86 8.78 -0.04 -29.34
C PHE A 86 10.25 -0.14 -28.95
N ARG A 87 10.58 -0.11 -27.65
CA ARG A 87 11.98 -0.15 -27.20
C ARG A 87 12.60 -1.54 -27.44
N TYR A 88 11.85 -2.63 -27.22
CA TYR A 88 12.32 -3.98 -27.56
C TYR A 88 12.35 -4.23 -29.07
N CYS A 89 11.41 -3.69 -29.87
CA CYS A 89 11.48 -3.76 -31.33
C CYS A 89 12.68 -3.02 -31.92
N CYS A 90 12.99 -1.81 -31.44
CA CYS A 90 14.12 -1.02 -31.95
C CYS A 90 15.48 -1.62 -31.54
N VAL A 91 15.63 -2.13 -30.32
CA VAL A 91 16.88 -2.79 -29.87
C VAL A 91 17.12 -4.11 -30.62
N ARG A 92 16.06 -4.85 -30.98
CA ARG A 92 16.18 -6.06 -31.80
C ARG A 92 16.58 -5.75 -33.25
N ARG A 93 16.27 -4.56 -33.77
CA ARG A 93 16.57 -4.15 -35.15
C ARG A 93 17.98 -3.59 -35.36
N GLN A 94 18.71 -3.27 -34.28
CA GLN A 94 20.11 -2.81 -34.34
C GLN A 94 21.12 -3.95 -34.22
N ASN A 95 20.67 -5.17 -33.91
CA ASN A 95 21.50 -6.38 -33.76
C ASN A 95 21.21 -7.42 -34.85
N VAL A 96 20.66 -6.99 -35.99
CA VAL A 96 20.55 -7.74 -37.25
C VAL A 96 21.21 -6.90 -38.33
#